data_AF-A0A521UI98-F1
#
_entry.id   AF-A0A521UI98-F1
#
_cell.length_a   1.000
_cell.length_b   1.000
_cell.length_c   1.000
_cell.angle_alpha   90.00
_cell.angle_beta   90.00
_cell.angle_gamma   90.00
#
_symmetry.space_group_name_H-M   'P 1'
#
loop_
_entity.id
_entity.type
_entity.pdbx_description
1 polymer ?
#
loop_
_entity_poly.entity_id
_entity_poly.type
_entity_poly.pdbx_seq_one_letter_code
_entity_poly.pdbx_strand_id
1 'polypeptide(L)'
;MVGGDPARRRAPRGASEAACPEPSRRHQHPRRRASLIAALLSALTLAVEARADELDDFITARDAYINGEYARATRELEELVGRPSTPQLSLVRSAARKYLAASLFAERHEPEARAEIATLLREDPRARLDPASFEARFVRLFEDVVRTMEPELDRLLVERAQARRLEENTRDARRALALELLGSEARVEVVPRWQTFVPFGVGQFANRQSGLGALFLSLETTFLLGSVTTAIVDQSVQSTTTQAGVFVQDTDGDRRANIAFAMRVINWTLLSAFVATTAIGIWQANDAWVPQRVINRVPRPLPPGLQGLQFSAHPGGFGASLLGTF
;
A
#
# COMPACT_ATOMS: atom_id res chain seq x y z
N MET A 1 18.73 -72.30 -3.67
CA MET A 1 17.86 -73.41 -4.15
C MET A 1 16.54 -73.28 -3.40
N VAL A 2 15.51 -72.83 -4.11
CA VAL A 2 14.38 -73.69 -4.58
C VAL A 2 13.46 -73.97 -3.39
N GLY A 3 12.34 -73.25 -3.29
CA GLY A 3 11.06 -73.73 -3.82
C GLY A 3 10.25 -74.23 -2.63
N GLY A 4 8.93 -74.15 -2.54
CA GLY A 4 7.87 -73.85 -3.47
C GLY A 4 6.58 -74.20 -2.71
N ASP A 5 5.55 -73.39 -2.94
CA ASP A 5 4.12 -73.62 -2.69
C ASP A 5 3.70 -75.05 -3.18
N PRO A 6 2.55 -75.69 -2.81
CA PRO A 6 1.21 -75.06 -2.79
C PRO A 6 0.08 -75.73 -1.95
N ALA A 7 -1.13 -75.16 -2.09
CA ALA A 7 -2.45 -75.84 -2.12
C ALA A 7 -3.07 -76.24 -0.76
N ARG A 8 -4.38 -76.12 -0.48
CA ARG A 8 -5.59 -76.15 -1.33
C ARG A 8 -6.83 -75.95 -0.43
N ARG A 9 -7.95 -75.47 -1.03
CA ARG A 9 -9.40 -75.81 -0.79
C ARG A 9 -10.25 -74.54 -0.60
N ARG A 10 -11.46 -74.38 -1.14
CA ARG A 10 -12.26 -74.96 -2.23
C ARG A 10 -13.54 -74.08 -2.24
N ALA A 11 -14.01 -73.67 -3.42
CA ALA A 11 -15.32 -73.03 -3.63
C ALA A 11 -16.48 -74.05 -3.45
N PRO A 12 -17.78 -73.66 -3.45
CA PRO A 12 -18.52 -73.25 -4.68
C PRO A 12 -19.62 -72.15 -4.47
N ARG A 13 -19.84 -71.24 -5.44
CA ARG A 13 -20.93 -71.14 -6.47
C ARG A 13 -22.39 -70.93 -6.00
N GLY A 14 -23.00 -69.89 -6.58
CA GLY A 14 -24.44 -69.63 -6.77
C GLY A 14 -24.67 -68.11 -6.84
N ALA A 15 -24.53 -67.40 -7.97
CA ALA A 15 -25.35 -67.37 -9.20
C ALA A 15 -26.81 -66.89 -9.00
N SER A 16 -27.03 -65.59 -9.24
CA SER A 16 -28.24 -64.98 -9.84
C SER A 16 -27.90 -63.49 -10.09
N GLU A 17 -27.44 -63.11 -11.29
CA GLU A 17 -28.28 -62.53 -12.36
C GLU A 17 -29.22 -61.42 -11.89
N ALA A 18 -28.79 -60.17 -12.08
CA ALA A 18 -29.65 -59.02 -12.33
C ALA A 18 -28.87 -57.95 -13.14
N ALA A 19 -29.36 -57.76 -14.36
CA ALA A 19 -29.17 -56.72 -15.37
C ALA A 19 -28.50 -55.37 -15.02
N CYS A 20 -27.69 -54.91 -16.00
CA CYS A 20 -27.34 -53.54 -16.46
C CYS A 20 -28.22 -52.35 -15.99
N PRO A 21 -27.71 -51.08 -15.99
CA PRO A 21 -26.82 -50.53 -17.02
C PRO A 21 -25.68 -49.59 -16.59
N GLU A 22 -24.80 -49.33 -17.58
CA GLU A 22 -23.65 -48.42 -17.59
C GLU A 22 -23.91 -47.00 -17.04
N PRO A 23 -22.94 -46.40 -16.31
CA PRO A 23 -22.89 -44.97 -16.12
C PRO A 23 -22.31 -44.28 -17.38
N SER A 24 -23.22 -43.69 -18.14
CA SER A 24 -22.92 -42.76 -19.24
C SER A 24 -22.07 -41.58 -18.76
N ARG A 25 -20.87 -41.47 -19.36
CA ARG A 25 -19.98 -40.30 -19.29
C ARG A 25 -20.72 -39.05 -19.78
N ARG A 26 -21.15 -38.19 -18.86
CA ARG A 26 -21.59 -36.82 -19.20
C ARG A 26 -20.38 -35.91 -19.41
N HIS A 27 -20.05 -35.69 -20.67
CA HIS A 27 -19.22 -34.57 -21.12
C HIS A 27 -19.90 -33.24 -20.80
N GLN A 28 -19.43 -32.56 -19.76
CA GLN A 28 -19.83 -31.19 -19.46
C GLN A 28 -18.98 -30.20 -20.30
N HIS A 29 -19.60 -29.73 -21.38
CA HIS A 29 -19.45 -28.45 -22.09
C HIS A 29 -18.14 -27.63 -22.00
N PRO A 30 -17.32 -27.59 -23.09
CA PRO A 30 -16.31 -26.56 -23.32
C PRO A 30 -16.85 -25.31 -24.09
N ARG A 31 -18.17 -25.18 -24.31
CA ARG A 31 -18.75 -24.14 -25.18
C ARG A 31 -18.91 -22.74 -24.57
N ARG A 32 -18.75 -22.55 -23.25
CA ARG A 32 -18.91 -21.23 -22.60
C ARG A 32 -17.63 -20.38 -22.51
N ARG A 33 -16.45 -20.97 -22.77
CA ARG A 33 -15.17 -20.23 -22.75
C ARG A 33 -14.82 -19.62 -24.12
N ALA A 34 -15.28 -20.23 -25.21
CA ALA A 34 -15.07 -19.71 -26.55
C ALA A 34 -15.89 -18.43 -26.84
N SER A 35 -17.06 -18.27 -26.22
CA SER A 35 -17.91 -17.09 -26.44
C SER A 35 -17.39 -15.82 -25.77
N LEU A 36 -16.64 -15.94 -24.67
CA LEU A 36 -16.05 -14.77 -23.99
C LEU A 36 -14.81 -14.25 -24.71
N ILE A 37 -14.01 -15.13 -25.32
CA ILE A 37 -12.84 -14.75 -26.10
C ILE A 37 -13.26 -14.05 -27.41
N ALA A 38 -14.30 -14.57 -28.08
CA ALA A 38 -14.85 -13.93 -29.29
C ALA A 38 -15.43 -12.54 -28.99
N ALA A 39 -16.16 -12.37 -27.87
CA ALA A 39 -16.71 -11.07 -27.49
C ALA A 39 -15.61 -10.04 -27.12
N LEU A 40 -14.51 -10.48 -26.49
CA LEU A 40 -13.38 -9.59 -26.18
C LEU A 40 -12.60 -9.17 -27.43
N LEU A 41 -12.47 -10.07 -28.42
CA LEU A 41 -11.85 -9.76 -29.72
C LEU A 41 -12.72 -8.82 -30.58
N SER A 42 -14.04 -8.97 -30.58
CA SER A 42 -14.96 -8.05 -31.28
C SER A 42 -15.05 -6.66 -30.62
N ALA A 43 -14.91 -6.57 -29.30
CA ALA A 43 -14.85 -5.28 -28.61
C ALA A 43 -13.52 -4.53 -28.86
N LEU A 44 -12.44 -5.26 -29.18
CA LEU A 44 -11.13 -4.67 -29.49
C LEU A 44 -11.08 -4.11 -30.92
N THR A 45 -11.86 -4.62 -31.86
CA THR A 45 -11.89 -4.15 -33.26
C THR A 45 -12.71 -2.86 -33.44
N LEU A 46 -13.81 -2.69 -32.69
CA LEU A 46 -14.66 -1.49 -32.77
C LEU A 46 -14.01 -0.21 -32.21
N ALA A 47 -12.95 -0.33 -31.40
CA ALA A 47 -12.24 0.83 -30.84
C ALA A 47 -11.07 1.32 -31.72
N VAL A 48 -10.74 0.61 -32.80
CA VAL A 48 -9.60 0.92 -33.68
C VAL A 48 -10.02 1.73 -34.91
N GLU A 49 -11.23 1.53 -35.44
CA GLU A 49 -11.72 2.24 -36.64
C GLU A 49 -11.74 3.77 -36.45
N ALA A 50 -12.19 4.27 -35.30
CA ALA A 50 -12.25 5.71 -35.04
C ALA A 50 -10.88 6.42 -34.94
N ARG A 51 -9.76 5.68 -34.89
CA ARG A 51 -8.42 6.27 -34.70
C ARG A 51 -7.70 6.59 -36.01
N ALA A 52 -8.06 5.95 -37.12
CA ALA A 52 -7.40 6.15 -38.41
C ALA A 52 -8.04 7.29 -39.22
N ASP A 53 -9.37 7.40 -39.14
CA ASP A 53 -10.15 8.30 -39.99
C ASP A 53 -9.82 9.78 -39.80
N GLU A 54 -9.55 10.24 -38.57
CA GLU A 54 -9.36 11.68 -38.30
C GLU A 54 -8.09 12.30 -38.95
N LEU A 55 -7.01 11.52 -39.05
CA LEU A 55 -5.78 11.97 -39.69
C LEU A 55 -5.93 11.96 -41.21
N ASP A 56 -6.56 10.92 -41.75
CA ASP A 56 -6.82 10.78 -43.18
C ASP A 56 -7.81 11.85 -43.68
N ASP A 57 -8.83 12.16 -42.88
CA ASP A 57 -9.76 13.28 -43.11
C ASP A 57 -9.02 14.62 -43.14
N PHE A 58 -8.10 14.85 -42.20
CA PHE A 58 -7.26 16.06 -42.19
C PHE A 58 -6.37 16.16 -43.45
N ILE A 59 -5.71 15.06 -43.82
CA ILE A 59 -4.83 15.04 -45.00
C ILE A 59 -5.66 15.32 -46.26
N THR A 60 -6.82 14.69 -46.40
CA THR A 60 -7.74 14.90 -47.53
C THR A 60 -8.16 16.36 -47.64
N ALA A 61 -8.57 16.97 -46.53
CA ALA A 61 -9.01 18.36 -46.50
C ALA A 61 -7.86 19.36 -46.75
N ARG A 62 -6.65 19.06 -46.25
CA ARG A 62 -5.45 19.84 -46.54
C ARG A 62 -5.07 19.76 -48.02
N ASP A 63 -5.16 18.59 -48.62
CA ASP A 63 -4.85 18.41 -50.03
C ASP A 63 -5.87 19.16 -50.91
N ALA A 64 -7.15 19.21 -50.51
CA ALA A 64 -8.14 20.09 -51.14
C ALA A 64 -7.74 21.58 -51.06
N TYR A 65 -7.23 22.05 -49.93
CA TYR A 65 -6.70 23.42 -49.79
C TYR A 65 -5.51 23.67 -50.74
N ILE A 66 -4.54 22.76 -50.79
CA ILE A 66 -3.34 22.88 -51.65
C ILE A 66 -3.74 22.92 -53.13
N ASN A 67 -4.77 22.16 -53.52
CA ASN A 67 -5.31 22.15 -54.87
C ASN A 67 -6.18 23.38 -55.22
N GLY A 68 -6.39 24.30 -54.26
CA GLY A 68 -7.22 25.49 -54.44
C GLY A 68 -8.73 25.24 -54.33
N GLU A 69 -9.15 24.05 -53.90
CA GLU A 69 -10.56 23.70 -53.65
C GLU A 69 -11.02 24.22 -52.28
N TYR A 70 -10.95 25.54 -52.06
CA TYR A 70 -11.17 26.16 -50.74
C TYR A 70 -12.55 25.84 -50.14
N ALA A 71 -13.63 25.92 -50.94
CA ALA A 71 -14.99 25.60 -50.48
C ALA A 71 -15.16 24.14 -50.01
N ARG A 72 -14.36 23.23 -50.57
CA ARG A 72 -14.34 21.84 -50.13
C ARG A 72 -13.54 21.71 -48.84
N ALA A 73 -12.34 22.30 -48.81
CA ALA A 73 -11.47 22.29 -47.64
C ALA A 73 -12.16 22.90 -46.41
N THR A 74 -12.86 24.03 -46.56
CA THR A 74 -13.62 24.67 -45.48
C THR A 74 -14.64 23.71 -44.87
N ARG A 75 -15.52 23.09 -45.68
CA ARG A 75 -16.53 22.15 -45.17
C ARG A 75 -15.92 20.95 -44.45
N GLU A 76 -14.91 20.33 -45.05
CA GLU A 76 -14.26 19.14 -44.48
C GLU A 76 -13.51 19.50 -43.17
N LEU A 77 -12.85 20.66 -43.11
CA LEU A 77 -12.15 21.13 -41.91
C LEU A 77 -13.09 21.61 -40.80
N GLU A 78 -14.21 22.28 -41.14
CA GLU A 78 -15.25 22.65 -40.18
C GLU A 78 -15.86 21.43 -39.52
N GLU A 79 -16.20 20.41 -40.32
CA GLU A 79 -16.71 19.15 -39.80
C GLU A 79 -15.68 18.50 -38.87
N LEU A 80 -14.41 18.46 -39.28
CA LEU A 80 -13.35 17.85 -38.49
C LEU A 80 -13.09 18.58 -37.16
N VAL A 81 -13.04 19.91 -37.17
CA VAL A 81 -12.80 20.73 -35.96
C VAL A 81 -14.02 20.73 -35.04
N GLY A 82 -15.23 20.61 -35.59
CA GLY A 82 -16.49 20.53 -34.84
C GLY A 82 -16.72 19.22 -34.08
N ARG A 83 -15.97 18.16 -34.40
CA ARG A 83 -16.05 16.86 -33.70
C ARG A 83 -15.54 16.95 -32.25
N PRO A 84 -16.08 16.10 -31.35
CA PRO A 84 -15.64 16.07 -29.95
C PRO A 84 -14.14 15.74 -29.85
N SER A 85 -13.47 16.34 -28.86
CA SER A 85 -12.02 16.18 -28.67
C SER A 85 -11.64 14.73 -28.34
N THR A 86 -11.06 14.03 -29.30
CA THR A 86 -10.35 12.76 -29.11
C THR A 86 -8.84 13.00 -28.95
N PRO A 87 -8.07 12.07 -28.37
CA PRO A 87 -6.61 12.20 -28.26
C PRO A 87 -5.93 12.39 -29.62
N GLN A 88 -6.41 11.74 -30.67
CA GLN A 88 -5.89 11.81 -32.03
C GLN A 88 -6.22 13.16 -32.68
N LEU A 89 -7.49 13.58 -32.66
CA LEU A 89 -7.91 14.89 -33.15
C LEU A 89 -7.14 16.01 -32.44
N SER A 90 -6.81 15.86 -31.16
CA SER A 90 -6.03 16.88 -30.43
C SER A 90 -4.63 17.14 -31.03
N LEU A 91 -4.02 16.14 -31.70
CA LEU A 91 -2.74 16.33 -32.40
C LEU A 91 -2.89 17.18 -33.67
N VAL A 92 -3.96 16.97 -34.43
CA VAL A 92 -4.15 17.60 -35.75
C VAL A 92 -5.03 18.85 -35.70
N ARG A 93 -5.81 19.06 -34.62
CA ARG A 93 -6.78 20.15 -34.48
C ARG A 93 -6.16 21.53 -34.68
N SER A 94 -4.99 21.78 -34.09
CA SER A 94 -4.28 23.06 -34.27
C SER A 94 -3.90 23.28 -35.74
N ALA A 95 -3.46 22.24 -36.44
CA ALA A 95 -3.17 22.32 -37.88
C ALA A 95 -4.46 22.49 -38.72
N ALA A 96 -5.50 21.70 -38.44
CA ALA A 96 -6.79 21.78 -39.11
C ALA A 96 -7.39 23.18 -39.02
N ARG A 97 -7.37 23.80 -37.83
CA ARG A 97 -7.90 25.15 -37.61
C ARG A 97 -7.09 26.23 -38.36
N LYS A 98 -5.77 26.05 -38.55
CA LYS A 98 -4.95 26.95 -39.40
C LYS A 98 -5.37 26.89 -40.87
N TYR A 99 -5.55 25.68 -41.41
CA TYR A 99 -6.01 25.49 -42.79
C TYR A 99 -7.46 25.93 -42.97
N LEU A 100 -8.31 25.79 -41.94
CA LEU A 100 -9.69 26.26 -41.97
C LEU A 100 -9.72 27.79 -42.09
N ALA A 101 -9.01 28.49 -41.20
CA ALA A 101 -8.90 29.95 -41.27
C ALA A 101 -8.32 30.43 -42.61
N ALA A 102 -7.34 29.70 -43.16
CA ALA A 102 -6.76 30.03 -44.46
C ALA A 102 -7.75 29.82 -45.62
N SER A 103 -8.56 28.77 -45.57
CA SER A 103 -9.59 28.46 -46.57
C SER A 103 -10.71 29.51 -46.55
N LEU A 104 -11.21 29.86 -45.35
CA LEU A 104 -12.18 30.94 -45.14
C LEU A 104 -11.66 32.30 -45.65
N PHE A 105 -10.38 32.59 -45.43
CA PHE A 105 -9.77 33.81 -45.95
C PHE A 105 -9.70 33.83 -47.48
N ALA A 106 -9.36 32.70 -48.11
CA ALA A 106 -9.33 32.57 -49.56
C ALA A 106 -10.73 32.72 -50.19
N GLU A 107 -11.78 32.25 -49.50
CA GLU A 107 -13.19 32.44 -49.86
C GLU A 107 -13.73 33.86 -49.58
N ARG A 108 -12.89 34.76 -49.07
CA ARG A 108 -13.21 36.16 -48.70
C ARG A 108 -14.10 36.31 -47.47
N HIS A 109 -14.21 35.27 -46.65
CA HIS A 109 -14.88 35.31 -45.35
C HIS A 109 -13.89 35.72 -44.24
N GLU A 110 -13.28 36.91 -44.39
CA GLU A 110 -12.30 37.43 -43.43
C GLU A 110 -12.79 37.48 -41.96
N PRO A 111 -14.04 37.91 -41.63
CA PRO A 111 -14.47 37.95 -40.23
C PRO A 111 -14.53 36.55 -39.59
N GLU A 112 -14.94 35.54 -40.36
CA GLU A 112 -14.98 34.14 -39.91
C GLU A 112 -13.56 33.60 -39.72
N ALA A 113 -12.65 33.88 -40.67
CA ALA A 113 -11.24 33.53 -40.56
C ALA A 113 -10.59 34.14 -39.29
N ARG A 114 -10.88 35.40 -38.97
CA ARG A 114 -10.40 36.06 -37.74
C ARG A 114 -10.92 35.35 -36.49
N ALA A 115 -12.19 34.95 -36.46
CA ALA A 115 -12.78 34.23 -35.34
C ALA A 115 -12.12 32.86 -35.13
N GLU A 116 -11.82 32.16 -36.23
CA GLU A 116 -11.11 30.88 -36.20
C GLU A 116 -9.66 31.02 -35.70
N ILE A 117 -8.94 32.05 -36.13
CA ILE A 117 -7.59 32.36 -35.62
C ILE A 117 -7.65 32.70 -34.13
N ALA A 118 -8.62 33.49 -33.69
CA ALA A 118 -8.78 33.82 -32.29
C ALA A 118 -9.06 32.58 -31.43
N THR A 119 -9.88 31.66 -31.94
CA THR A 119 -10.17 30.39 -31.27
C THR A 119 -8.92 29.50 -31.21
N LEU A 120 -8.15 29.42 -32.31
CA LEU A 120 -6.87 28.72 -32.35
C LEU A 120 -5.91 29.23 -31.28
N LEU A 121 -5.77 30.54 -31.13
CA LEU A 121 -4.83 31.14 -30.17
C LEU A 121 -5.26 30.95 -28.71
N ARG A 122 -6.56 30.84 -28.44
CA ARG A 122 -7.05 30.47 -27.09
C ARG A 122 -6.76 29.01 -26.76
N GLU A 123 -6.89 28.12 -27.72
CA GLU A 123 -6.57 26.70 -27.57
C GLU A 123 -5.04 26.51 -27.43
N ASP A 124 -4.27 27.08 -28.36
CA ASP A 124 -2.81 27.05 -28.43
C ASP A 124 -2.21 28.47 -28.56
N PRO A 125 -1.87 29.12 -27.43
CA PRO A 125 -1.28 30.46 -27.39
C PRO A 125 0.09 30.57 -28.05
N ARG A 126 0.73 29.43 -28.39
CA ARG A 126 2.05 29.41 -29.04
C ARG A 126 1.96 29.04 -30.53
N ALA A 127 0.75 28.93 -31.07
CA ALA A 127 0.55 28.61 -32.48
C ALA A 127 1.24 29.65 -33.37
N ARG A 128 2.03 29.15 -34.33
CA ARG A 128 2.67 29.95 -35.38
C ARG A 128 2.24 29.45 -36.75
N LEU A 129 2.17 30.36 -37.72
CA LEU A 129 2.06 30.03 -39.13
C LEU A 129 3.46 29.91 -39.75
N ASP A 130 3.56 29.02 -40.73
CA ASP A 130 4.74 28.91 -41.59
C ASP A 130 4.55 29.82 -42.82
N PRO A 131 5.36 30.88 -43.00
CA PRO A 131 5.19 31.81 -44.12
C PRO A 131 5.36 31.17 -45.50
N ALA A 132 6.02 30.00 -45.61
CA ALA A 132 6.18 29.30 -46.88
C ALA A 132 4.92 28.50 -47.27
N SER A 133 4.09 28.12 -46.30
CA SER A 133 2.92 27.28 -46.49
C SER A 133 1.62 28.05 -46.74
N PHE A 134 1.61 29.38 -46.49
CA PHE A 134 0.41 30.21 -46.55
C PHE A 134 0.63 31.50 -47.35
N GLU A 135 -0.44 32.06 -47.89
CA GLU A 135 -0.38 33.33 -48.62
C GLU A 135 0.06 34.49 -47.72
N ALA A 136 0.91 35.38 -48.25
CA ALA A 136 1.45 36.53 -47.51
C ALA A 136 0.37 37.44 -46.89
N ARG A 137 -0.80 37.59 -47.54
CA ARG A 137 -1.91 38.38 -47.00
C ARG A 137 -2.55 37.72 -45.78
N PHE A 138 -2.68 36.39 -45.80
CA PHE A 138 -3.21 35.63 -44.67
C PHE A 138 -2.24 35.64 -43.49
N VAL A 139 -0.93 35.56 -43.74
CA VAL A 139 0.10 35.70 -42.68
C VAL A 139 -0.03 37.03 -41.96
N ARG A 140 -0.21 38.14 -42.69
CA ARG A 140 -0.44 39.47 -42.09
C ARG A 140 -1.72 39.53 -41.26
N LEU A 141 -2.80 38.91 -41.76
CA LEU A 141 -4.06 38.81 -41.01
C LEU A 141 -3.85 38.11 -39.66
N PHE A 142 -3.12 37.00 -39.67
CA PHE A 142 -2.80 36.25 -38.46
C PHE A 142 -1.95 37.07 -37.49
N GLU A 143 -0.90 37.73 -37.97
CA GLU A 143 -0.05 38.62 -37.16
C GLU A 143 -0.86 39.77 -36.52
N ASP A 144 -1.81 40.35 -37.26
CA ASP A 144 -2.71 41.38 -36.74
C ASP A 144 -3.64 40.86 -35.63
N VAL A 145 -4.17 39.63 -35.77
CA VAL A 145 -4.97 38.99 -34.71
C VAL A 145 -4.11 38.67 -33.49
N VAL A 146 -2.89 38.15 -33.69
CA VAL A 146 -1.94 37.90 -32.59
C VAL A 146 -1.65 39.19 -31.83
N ARG A 147 -1.35 40.29 -32.52
CA ARG A 147 -1.10 41.61 -31.91
C ARG A 147 -2.31 42.14 -31.14
N THR A 148 -3.52 41.87 -31.64
CA THR A 148 -4.76 42.28 -30.96
C THR A 148 -5.02 41.45 -29.70
N MET A 149 -4.66 40.17 -29.69
CA MET A 149 -4.90 39.25 -28.59
C MET A 149 -3.73 39.11 -27.61
N GLU A 150 -2.59 39.74 -27.85
CA GLU A 150 -1.40 39.72 -26.99
C GLU A 150 -1.69 39.79 -25.48
N PRO A 151 -2.52 40.74 -24.95
CA PRO A 151 -2.82 40.79 -23.52
C PRO A 151 -3.63 39.59 -23.01
N GLU A 152 -4.47 38.98 -23.84
CA GLU A 152 -5.21 37.75 -23.50
C GLU A 152 -4.28 36.53 -23.51
N LEU A 153 -3.38 36.44 -24.50
CA LEU A 153 -2.43 35.33 -24.63
C LEU A 153 -1.41 35.31 -23.48
N ASP A 154 -0.92 36.46 -23.06
CA ASP A 154 -0.01 36.57 -21.91
C ASP A 154 -0.68 36.06 -20.62
N ARG A 155 -1.96 36.42 -20.41
CA ARG A 155 -2.73 35.92 -19.25
C ARG A 155 -2.89 34.40 -19.29
N LEU A 156 -3.26 33.85 -20.45
CA LEU A 156 -3.41 32.41 -20.64
C LEU A 156 -2.09 31.65 -20.42
N LEU A 157 -0.97 32.21 -20.86
CA LEU A 157 0.36 31.61 -20.67
C LEU A 157 0.75 31.58 -19.18
N VAL A 158 0.52 32.67 -18.44
CA VAL A 158 0.79 32.75 -17.01
C VAL A 158 -0.10 31.77 -16.23
N GLU A 159 -1.40 31.73 -16.53
CA GLU A 159 -2.35 30.81 -15.89
C GLU A 159 -1.97 29.34 -16.12
N ARG A 160 -1.66 28.97 -17.37
CA ARG A 160 -1.21 27.60 -17.69
C ARG A 160 0.11 27.25 -17.02
N ALA A 161 1.03 28.20 -16.88
CA ALA A 161 2.29 27.98 -16.16
C ALA A 161 2.05 27.76 -14.65
N GLN A 162 1.14 28.52 -14.04
CA GLN A 162 0.76 28.35 -12.64
C GLN A 162 0.05 27.01 -12.40
N ALA A 163 -0.90 26.65 -13.28
CA ALA A 163 -1.60 25.37 -13.20
C ALA A 163 -0.63 24.18 -13.29
N ARG A 164 0.33 24.21 -14.22
CA ARG A 164 1.37 23.18 -14.33
C ARG A 164 2.21 23.04 -13.07
N ARG A 165 2.64 24.17 -12.47
CA ARG A 165 3.41 24.16 -11.21
C ARG A 165 2.61 23.56 -10.06
N LEU A 166 1.31 23.85 -9.97
CA LEU A 166 0.43 23.27 -8.96
C LEU A 166 0.24 21.76 -9.16
N GLU A 167 0.07 21.30 -10.40
CA GLU A 167 0.01 19.88 -10.73
C GLU A 167 1.32 19.14 -10.41
N GLU A 168 2.47 19.72 -10.70
CA GLU A 168 3.78 19.17 -10.35
C GLU A 168 3.94 19.06 -8.84
N ASN A 169 3.68 20.15 -8.11
CA ASN A 169 3.76 20.16 -6.64
C ASN A 169 2.83 19.13 -5.99
N THR A 170 1.61 18.97 -6.52
CA THR A 170 0.65 17.97 -5.99
C THR A 170 1.08 16.54 -6.32
N ARG A 171 1.68 16.29 -7.50
CA ARG A 171 2.27 14.99 -7.84
C ARG A 171 3.43 14.64 -6.91
N ASP A 172 4.31 15.59 -6.63
CA ASP A 172 5.46 15.38 -5.77
C ASP A 172 5.06 15.20 -4.30
N ALA A 173 4.09 15.97 -3.80
CA ALA A 173 3.52 15.76 -2.47
C ALA A 173 2.90 14.37 -2.32
N ARG A 174 2.17 13.89 -3.34
CA ARG A 174 1.60 12.53 -3.34
C ARG A 174 2.69 11.45 -3.37
N ARG A 175 3.76 11.64 -4.13
CA ARG A 175 4.90 10.73 -4.17
C ARG A 175 5.61 10.66 -2.81
N ALA A 176 5.84 11.81 -2.19
CA ALA A 176 6.46 11.89 -0.87
C ALA A 176 5.63 11.13 0.18
N LEU A 177 4.31 11.36 0.20
CA LEU A 177 3.40 10.66 1.10
C LEU A 177 3.38 9.14 0.82
N ALA A 178 3.36 8.72 -0.45
CA ALA A 178 3.41 7.31 -0.81
C ALA A 178 4.70 6.64 -0.33
N LEU A 179 5.85 7.31 -0.47
CA LEU A 179 7.13 6.82 0.04
C LEU A 179 7.15 6.74 1.57
N GLU A 180 6.56 7.72 2.25
CA GLU A 180 6.44 7.71 3.71
C GLU A 180 5.61 6.51 4.21
N LEU A 181 4.47 6.24 3.56
CA LEU A 181 3.61 5.11 3.91
C LEU A 181 4.29 3.76 3.63
N LEU A 182 4.92 3.62 2.46
CA LEU A 182 5.62 2.39 2.06
C LEU A 182 6.90 2.14 2.88
N GLY A 183 7.52 3.19 3.39
CA GLY A 183 8.71 3.11 4.23
C GLY A 183 8.43 2.66 5.66
N SER A 184 7.17 2.61 6.10
CA SER A 184 6.84 2.33 7.50
C SER A 184 6.26 0.92 7.71
N GLU A 185 7.07 0.00 8.26
CA GLU A 185 6.58 -1.30 8.75
C GLU A 185 6.53 -1.29 10.28
N ALA A 186 5.34 -1.54 10.83
CA ALA A 186 5.12 -1.66 12.27
C ALA A 186 5.73 -2.97 12.77
N ARG A 187 6.87 -2.92 13.48
CA ARG A 187 7.41 -4.12 14.14
C ARG A 187 6.50 -4.48 15.31
N VAL A 188 5.71 -5.53 15.13
CA VAL A 188 4.88 -6.11 16.18
C VAL A 188 5.74 -7.02 17.03
N GLU A 189 5.94 -6.66 18.29
CA GLU A 189 6.50 -7.57 19.28
C GLU A 189 5.35 -8.29 19.98
N VAL A 190 5.45 -9.62 20.03
CA VAL A 190 4.51 -10.47 20.75
C VAL A 190 5.09 -10.68 22.14
N VAL A 191 4.42 -10.13 23.15
CA VAL A 191 4.82 -10.32 24.55
C VAL A 191 4.16 -11.60 25.07
N PRO A 192 4.93 -12.66 25.38
CA PRO A 192 4.35 -13.93 25.76
C PRO A 192 3.75 -13.86 27.16
N ARG A 193 2.53 -14.38 27.32
CA ARG A 193 1.75 -14.28 28.56
C ARG A 193 2.42 -14.95 29.77
N TRP A 194 3.33 -15.91 29.58
CA TRP A 194 4.01 -16.57 30.70
C TRP A 194 4.84 -15.59 31.55
N GLN A 195 5.31 -14.48 30.97
CA GLN A 195 6.10 -13.46 31.69
C GLN A 195 5.30 -12.77 32.80
N THR A 196 3.96 -12.76 32.74
CA THR A 196 3.12 -12.15 33.79
C THR A 196 3.02 -13.00 35.05
N PHE A 197 3.48 -14.25 35.02
CA PHE A 197 3.54 -15.13 36.19
C PHE A 197 4.90 -15.10 36.91
N VAL A 198 5.87 -14.35 36.39
CA VAL A 198 7.20 -14.26 36.97
C VAL A 198 7.19 -13.19 38.08
N PRO A 199 7.69 -13.51 39.30
CA PRO A 199 7.80 -12.55 40.40
C PRO A 199 8.79 -11.42 40.09
N PHE A 200 9.00 -10.53 41.06
CA PHE A 200 9.95 -9.41 41.01
C PHE A 200 9.60 -8.33 40.00
N GLY A 201 8.31 -8.10 39.75
CA GLY A 201 7.87 -7.03 38.86
C GLY A 201 8.07 -7.32 37.36
N VAL A 202 8.49 -8.53 36.98
CA VAL A 202 8.80 -8.88 35.58
C VAL A 202 7.60 -8.69 34.66
N GLY A 203 6.40 -9.08 35.11
CA GLY A 203 5.17 -8.87 34.36
C GLY A 203 4.85 -7.38 34.12
N GLN A 204 5.08 -6.53 35.12
CA GLN A 204 4.89 -5.09 35.03
C GLN A 204 5.89 -4.44 34.07
N PHE A 205 7.15 -4.89 34.09
CA PHE A 205 8.17 -4.44 33.14
C PHE A 205 7.85 -4.87 31.71
N ALA A 206 7.41 -6.12 31.51
CA ALA A 206 6.90 -6.60 30.23
C ALA A 206 5.71 -5.74 29.74
N ASN A 207 4.90 -5.25 30.68
CA ASN A 207 3.77 -4.35 30.40
C ASN A 207 4.15 -2.86 30.28
N ARG A 208 5.43 -2.46 30.38
CA ARG A 208 5.94 -1.07 30.41
C ARG A 208 5.44 -0.21 31.58
N GLN A 209 4.99 -0.83 32.65
CA GLN A 209 4.62 -0.13 33.88
C GLN A 209 5.82 -0.06 34.82
N SER A 210 6.87 0.65 34.40
CA SER A 210 8.18 0.64 35.09
C SER A 210 8.09 1.06 36.55
N GLY A 211 7.19 1.99 36.90
CA GLY A 211 6.97 2.41 38.28
C GLY A 211 6.42 1.28 39.17
N LEU A 212 5.41 0.55 38.69
CA LEU A 212 4.86 -0.60 39.41
C LEU A 212 5.84 -1.77 39.44
N GLY A 213 6.55 -2.01 38.33
CA GLY A 213 7.60 -3.03 38.27
C GLY A 213 8.71 -2.78 39.29
N ALA A 214 9.17 -1.54 39.41
CA ALA A 214 10.16 -1.15 40.42
C ALA A 214 9.62 -1.34 41.85
N LEU A 215 8.37 -0.95 42.12
CA LEU A 215 7.74 -1.14 43.42
C LEU A 215 7.69 -2.62 43.84
N PHE A 216 7.15 -3.49 42.99
CA PHE A 216 7.07 -4.92 43.27
C PHE A 216 8.45 -5.56 43.41
N LEU A 217 9.40 -5.21 42.53
CA LEU A 217 10.79 -5.65 42.63
C LEU A 217 11.39 -5.29 44.00
N SER A 218 11.24 -4.04 44.43
CA SER A 218 11.80 -3.57 45.71
C SER A 218 11.16 -4.28 46.92
N LEU A 219 9.83 -4.39 46.95
CA LEU A 219 9.12 -5.03 48.06
C LEU A 219 9.44 -6.53 48.15
N GLU A 220 9.34 -7.24 47.03
CA GLU A 220 9.59 -8.68 46.97
C GLU A 220 11.06 -9.00 47.33
N THR A 221 12.01 -8.21 46.83
CA THR A 221 13.43 -8.35 47.20
C THR A 221 13.64 -8.11 48.69
N THR A 222 13.02 -7.08 49.25
CA THR A 222 13.16 -6.74 50.68
C THR A 222 12.61 -7.85 51.57
N PHE A 223 11.41 -8.35 51.26
CA PHE A 223 10.78 -9.42 52.06
C PHE A 223 11.53 -10.74 51.93
N LEU A 224 11.96 -11.11 50.72
CA LEU A 224 12.72 -12.34 50.51
C LEU A 224 14.08 -12.29 51.20
N LEU A 225 14.82 -11.21 51.02
CA LEU A 225 16.14 -11.05 51.66
C LEU A 225 16.02 -10.99 53.18
N GLY A 226 15.01 -10.29 53.69
CA GLY A 226 14.69 -10.27 55.12
C GLY A 226 14.40 -11.67 55.65
N SER A 227 13.52 -12.43 54.98
CA SER A 227 13.18 -13.81 55.34
C SER A 227 14.42 -14.72 55.40
N VAL A 228 15.26 -14.68 54.35
CA VAL A 228 16.52 -15.45 54.30
C VAL A 228 17.46 -15.06 55.45
N THR A 229 17.63 -13.75 55.70
CA THR A 229 18.50 -13.25 56.78
C THR A 229 18.00 -13.71 58.14
N THR A 230 16.70 -13.60 58.40
CA THR A 230 16.09 -14.05 59.65
C THR A 230 16.23 -15.56 59.85
N ALA A 231 16.10 -16.36 58.79
CA ALA A 231 16.30 -17.80 58.86
C ALA A 231 17.75 -18.19 59.21
N ILE A 232 18.74 -17.50 58.63
CA ILE A 232 20.17 -17.71 58.97
C ILE A 232 20.43 -17.38 60.45
N VAL A 233 19.85 -16.28 60.95
CA VAL A 233 19.99 -15.89 62.36
C VAL A 233 19.34 -16.93 63.27
N ASP A 234 18.11 -17.39 62.99
CA ASP A 234 17.43 -18.45 63.76
C ASP A 234 18.28 -19.73 63.81
N GLN A 235 18.87 -20.15 62.69
CA GLN A 235 19.72 -21.34 62.63
C GLN A 235 21.00 -21.20 63.47
N SER A 236 21.65 -20.02 63.46
CA SER A 236 22.87 -19.79 64.24
C SER A 236 22.63 -19.76 65.76
N VAL A 237 21.46 -19.29 66.20
CA VAL A 237 21.05 -19.33 67.60
C VAL A 237 20.77 -20.78 68.05
N GLN A 238 20.17 -21.60 67.19
CA GLN A 238 19.83 -22.99 67.50
C GLN A 238 21.05 -23.94 67.48
N SER A 239 22.00 -23.76 66.56
CA SER A 239 23.19 -24.62 66.45
C SER A 239 24.07 -24.59 67.70
N THR A 240 24.08 -23.47 68.41
CA THR A 240 24.87 -23.29 69.64
C THR A 240 24.29 -24.08 70.83
N THR A 241 22.98 -24.32 70.83
CA THR A 241 22.27 -25.00 71.94
C THR A 241 22.42 -26.53 71.91
N THR A 242 22.70 -27.12 70.74
CA THR A 242 22.70 -28.58 70.57
C THR A 242 24.09 -29.22 70.78
N GLN A 243 25.16 -28.42 70.84
CA GLN A 243 26.54 -28.94 70.81
C GLN A 243 27.13 -29.30 72.19
N ALA A 244 26.46 -28.99 73.29
CA ALA A 244 26.90 -29.38 74.62
C ALA A 244 25.79 -30.22 75.27
N GLY A 245 25.94 -31.54 75.31
CA GLY A 245 25.12 -32.47 76.12
C GLY A 245 25.30 -32.26 77.64
N VAL A 246 25.53 -31.02 78.06
CA VAL A 246 25.69 -30.56 79.43
C VAL A 246 24.55 -29.58 79.67
N PHE A 247 23.59 -29.96 80.51
CA PHE A 247 22.57 -29.06 81.00
C PHE A 247 23.23 -28.00 81.90
N VAL A 248 23.82 -26.98 81.27
CA VAL A 248 24.16 -25.74 81.98
C VAL A 248 22.83 -25.06 82.27
N GLN A 249 22.49 -24.91 83.55
CA GLN A 249 21.34 -24.13 83.99
C GLN A 249 21.66 -22.66 83.75
N ASP A 250 21.53 -22.26 82.49
CA ASP A 250 21.96 -20.97 81.96
C ASP A 250 20.76 -20.02 81.87
N THR A 251 20.80 -18.93 82.63
CA THR A 251 19.85 -17.82 82.54
C THR A 251 19.78 -17.21 81.13
N ASP A 252 20.76 -17.48 80.27
CA ASP A 252 20.72 -17.08 78.85
C ASP A 252 19.86 -17.98 77.95
N GLY A 253 19.45 -19.16 78.43
CA GLY A 253 18.61 -20.11 77.68
C GLY A 253 17.25 -19.52 77.30
N ASP A 254 16.57 -18.88 78.27
CA ASP A 254 15.28 -18.23 78.05
C ASP A 254 15.39 -17.04 77.08
N ARG A 255 16.49 -16.29 77.15
CA ARG A 255 16.75 -15.17 76.22
C ARG A 255 16.94 -15.68 74.78
N ARG A 256 17.69 -16.76 74.59
CA ARG A 256 17.91 -17.37 73.26
C ARG A 256 16.63 -17.99 72.70
N ALA A 257 15.83 -18.65 73.54
CA ALA A 257 14.53 -19.20 73.14
C ALA A 257 13.57 -18.09 72.69
N ASN A 258 13.53 -16.96 73.40
CA ASN A 258 12.74 -15.80 73.03
C ASN A 258 13.22 -15.16 71.71
N ILE A 259 14.54 -15.06 71.49
CA ILE A 259 15.10 -14.57 70.23
C ILE A 259 14.76 -15.52 69.07
N ALA A 260 14.93 -16.84 69.23
CA ALA A 260 14.60 -17.81 68.20
C ALA A 260 13.10 -17.79 67.84
N PHE A 261 12.22 -17.70 68.84
CA PHE A 261 10.79 -17.55 68.61
C PHE A 261 10.47 -16.26 67.84
N ALA A 262 11.04 -15.12 68.26
CA ALA A 262 10.84 -13.84 67.58
C ALA A 262 11.33 -13.89 66.12
N MET A 263 12.52 -14.45 65.86
CA MET A 263 13.05 -14.62 64.51
C MET A 263 12.14 -15.51 63.66
N ARG A 264 11.62 -16.60 64.21
CA ARG A 264 10.67 -17.46 63.48
C ARG A 264 9.39 -16.73 63.10
N VAL A 265 8.80 -15.97 64.02
CA VAL A 265 7.60 -15.17 63.76
C VAL A 265 7.88 -14.11 62.68
N ILE A 266 9.01 -13.41 62.77
CA ILE A 266 9.44 -12.42 61.78
C ILE A 266 9.63 -13.08 60.41
N ASN A 267 10.31 -14.23 60.34
CA ASN A 267 10.56 -14.94 59.10
C ASN A 267 9.25 -15.34 58.41
N TRP A 268 8.32 -15.96 59.14
CA TRP A 268 7.01 -16.33 58.59
C TRP A 268 6.19 -15.11 58.15
N THR A 269 6.30 -14.01 58.87
CA THR A 269 5.64 -12.75 58.50
C THR A 269 6.21 -12.20 57.19
N LEU A 270 7.54 -12.16 57.05
CA LEU A 270 8.22 -11.69 55.84
C LEU A 270 7.94 -12.61 54.64
N LEU A 271 7.98 -13.93 54.83
CA LEU A 271 7.65 -14.90 53.80
C LEU A 271 6.18 -14.77 53.35
N SER A 272 5.26 -14.58 54.29
CA SER A 272 3.84 -14.36 53.97
C SER A 272 3.63 -13.05 53.21
N ALA A 273 4.32 -11.97 53.62
CA ALA A 273 4.29 -10.70 52.91
C ALA A 273 4.87 -10.81 51.50
N PHE A 274 5.95 -11.57 51.31
CA PHE A 274 6.51 -11.88 50.00
C PHE A 274 5.47 -12.59 49.11
N VAL A 275 4.91 -13.71 49.57
CA VAL A 275 3.93 -14.50 48.80
C VAL A 275 2.69 -13.66 48.44
N ALA A 276 2.16 -12.89 49.39
CA ALA A 276 1.02 -12.02 49.16
C ALA A 276 1.33 -10.94 48.10
N THR A 277 2.50 -10.30 48.21
CA THR A 277 2.94 -9.26 47.28
C THR A 277 3.13 -9.83 45.86
N THR A 278 3.77 -10.99 45.75
CA THR A 278 3.94 -11.70 44.47
C THR A 278 2.59 -12.07 43.84
N ALA A 279 1.63 -12.58 44.63
CA ALA A 279 0.30 -12.94 44.10
C ALA A 279 -0.44 -11.71 43.55
N ILE A 280 -0.40 -10.59 44.28
CA ILE A 280 -0.98 -9.32 43.84
C ILE A 280 -0.28 -8.82 42.57
N GLY A 281 1.06 -8.90 42.51
CA GLY A 281 1.85 -8.53 41.35
C GLY A 281 1.48 -9.36 40.11
N ILE A 282 1.37 -10.68 40.25
CA ILE A 282 0.98 -11.59 39.15
C ILE A 282 -0.42 -11.27 38.64
N TRP A 283 -1.37 -11.05 39.56
CA TRP A 283 -2.74 -10.71 39.21
C TRP A 283 -2.79 -9.39 38.42
N GLN A 284 -2.13 -8.35 38.93
CA GLN A 284 -2.09 -7.04 38.29
C GLN A 284 -1.38 -7.09 36.92
N ALA A 285 -0.30 -7.87 36.77
CA ALA A 285 0.39 -8.05 35.51
C ALA A 285 -0.47 -8.78 34.46
N ASN A 286 -1.31 -9.72 34.89
CA ASN A 286 -2.24 -10.41 34.00
C ASN A 286 -3.38 -9.50 33.53
N ASP A 287 -3.92 -8.67 34.42
CA ASP A 287 -4.97 -7.70 34.08
C ASP A 287 -4.49 -6.67 33.05
N ALA A 288 -3.27 -6.16 33.23
CA ALA A 288 -2.64 -5.20 32.34
C ALA A 288 -2.01 -5.80 31.06
N TRP A 289 -2.17 -7.10 30.81
CA TRP A 289 -1.50 -7.78 29.70
C TRP A 289 -2.10 -7.41 28.34
N VAL A 290 -1.22 -7.16 27.36
CA VAL A 290 -1.61 -6.86 25.98
C VAL A 290 -0.80 -7.74 25.03
N PRO A 291 -1.44 -8.57 24.18
CA PRO A 291 -0.79 -9.62 23.39
C PRO A 291 0.15 -9.14 22.30
N GLN A 292 -0.18 -8.02 21.65
CA GLN A 292 0.54 -7.51 20.50
C GLN A 292 0.80 -6.03 20.70
N ARG A 293 2.06 -5.62 20.50
CA ARG A 293 2.46 -4.22 20.68
C ARG A 293 3.31 -3.78 19.50
N VAL A 294 2.97 -2.63 18.92
CA VAL A 294 3.75 -1.99 17.86
C VAL A 294 4.83 -1.14 18.52
N ILE A 295 6.09 -1.56 18.41
CA ILE A 295 7.18 -0.95 19.20
C ILE A 295 7.90 0.15 18.44
N ASN A 296 7.99 0.10 17.11
CA ASN A 296 8.48 1.17 16.25
C ASN A 296 8.10 0.93 14.78
N ARG A 297 7.92 2.01 14.02
CA ARG A 297 7.94 1.99 12.54
C ARG A 297 9.40 2.00 12.11
N VAL A 298 9.95 0.85 11.71
CA VAL A 298 11.34 0.79 11.23
C VAL A 298 11.33 1.07 9.73
N PRO A 299 12.22 1.96 9.22
CA PRO A 299 12.36 2.15 7.78
C PRO A 299 12.84 0.86 7.12
N ARG A 300 12.04 0.27 6.24
CA ARG A 300 12.43 -0.92 5.47
C ARG A 300 13.21 -0.49 4.23
N PRO A 301 14.36 -1.12 3.91
CA PRO A 301 14.94 -0.97 2.58
C PRO A 301 13.96 -1.52 1.53
N LEU A 302 13.67 -0.72 0.51
CA LEU A 302 12.80 -1.12 -0.60
C LEU A 302 13.25 -2.49 -1.15
N PRO A 303 12.33 -3.45 -1.37
CA PRO A 303 12.66 -4.73 -1.97
C PRO A 303 13.45 -4.49 -3.28
N PRO A 304 14.45 -5.33 -3.62
CA PRO A 304 15.29 -5.10 -4.79
C PRO A 304 14.51 -5.03 -6.11
N GLY A 305 13.32 -5.64 -6.21
CA GLY A 305 12.42 -5.50 -7.38
C GLY A 305 11.64 -4.18 -7.47
N LEU A 306 11.71 -3.32 -6.44
CA LEU A 306 11.12 -1.98 -6.38
C LEU A 306 12.17 -0.86 -6.45
N GLN A 307 13.46 -1.23 -6.43
CA GLN A 307 14.56 -0.30 -6.69
C GLN A 307 14.58 0.00 -8.20
N GLY A 308 13.90 1.07 -8.61
CA GLY A 308 13.78 1.48 -10.01
C GLY A 308 12.35 1.54 -10.55
N LEU A 309 11.33 1.23 -9.75
CA LEU A 309 9.93 1.37 -10.17
C LEU A 309 9.55 2.85 -10.27
N GLN A 310 9.42 3.35 -11.51
CA GLN A 310 8.89 4.67 -11.79
C GLN A 310 7.37 4.62 -11.77
N PHE A 311 6.75 5.29 -10.81
CA PHE A 311 5.29 5.45 -10.78
C PHE A 311 4.88 6.56 -11.75
N SER A 312 4.41 6.18 -12.94
CA SER A 312 3.73 7.08 -13.87
C SER A 312 2.25 7.16 -13.51
N ALA A 313 1.81 8.29 -12.95
CA ALA A 313 0.38 8.55 -12.77
C ALA A 313 -0.22 9.01 -14.11
N HIS A 314 -1.19 8.28 -14.63
CA HIS A 314 -1.99 8.71 -15.78
C HIS A 314 -3.36 9.21 -15.30
N PRO A 315 -3.98 10.20 -15.98
CA PRO A 315 -5.29 10.70 -15.58
C PRO A 315 -6.33 9.60 -15.83
N GLY A 316 -6.73 8.91 -14.75
CA GLY A 316 -7.71 7.81 -14.80
C GLY A 316 -7.41 6.63 -13.87
N GLY A 317 -6.21 6.51 -13.32
CA GLY A 317 -5.89 5.43 -12.37
C GLY A 317 -4.40 5.22 -12.11
N PHE A 318 -4.09 4.42 -11.08
CA PHE A 318 -2.72 3.99 -10.78
C PHE A 318 -2.32 2.81 -11.68
N GLY A 319 -1.27 3.00 -12.48
CA GLY A 319 -0.60 1.92 -13.21
C GLY A 319 0.86 1.85 -12.79
N ALA A 320 1.32 0.68 -12.36
CA ALA A 320 2.75 0.42 -12.15
C ALA A 320 3.31 -0.20 -13.45
N SER A 321 4.32 0.43 -14.04
CA SER A 321 5.04 -0.12 -15.20
C SER A 321 6.43 -0.57 -14.77
N LEU A 322 6.75 -1.85 -15.01
CA LEU A 322 8.09 -2.40 -14.80
C LEU A 322 8.89 -2.16 -16.09
N LEU A 323 9.83 -1.22 -16.05
CA LEU A 323 10.80 -1.02 -17.12
C LEU A 323 12.11 -1.66 -16.67
N GLY A 324 12.23 -2.96 -16.92
CA GLY A 324 13.45 -3.71 -16.67
C GLY A 324 14.39 -3.58 -17.86
N THR A 325 15.57 -2.99 -17.66
CA THR A 325 16.74 -3.30 -18.48
C THR A 325 17.30 -4.63 -17.96
N PHE A 326 17.16 -5.69 -18.76
CA PHE A 326 17.85 -6.96 -18.52
C PHE A 326 19.34 -6.84 -18.86
#